data_AF-A0A7N5K6P0-F1
#
_entry.id   AF-A0A7N5K6P0-F1
#
_cell.length_a   1.000
_cell.length_b   1.000
_cell.length_c   1.000
_cell.angle_alpha   90.00
_cell.angle_beta   90.00
_cell.angle_gamma   90.00
#
_symmetry.space_group_name_H-M   'P 1'
#
loop_
_entity.id
_entity.type
_entity.pdbx_description
1 polymer ?
#
loop_
_entity_poly.entity_id
_entity_poly.type
_entity_poly.pdbx_seq_one_letter_code
_entity_poly.pdbx_strand_id
1 'polypeptide(L)'
;MSKDSERAAYNLPPIDVPKPEPLVPSSGPTLFFEKLFYYTVDRPVTLYREWIERQRSNKKIYYYHREFRRVPDITECLEDDYLCIYEAEMQWKRDLHVDQEIVKIIRERLGACKVREGVNAAENCAKDLQLFKDVAKAYRDRYDDLGGFGSARRCLMKQKHRMIAERKAQAEAKA
;
A
#
# COMPACT_ATOMS: atom_id res chain seq x y z
N MET A 1 -18.86 -5.38 -0.35
CA MET A 1 -17.40 -5.34 -0.15
C MET A 1 -17.10 -5.11 1.32
N SER A 2 -15.89 -5.40 1.82
CA SER A 2 -15.53 -5.00 3.19
C SER A 2 -15.29 -3.49 3.21
N LYS A 3 -15.54 -2.83 4.35
CA LYS A 3 -15.25 -1.40 4.50
C LYS A 3 -13.77 -1.08 4.27
N ASP A 4 -12.88 -2.06 4.47
CA ASP A 4 -11.44 -1.92 4.28
C ASP A 4 -11.05 -1.67 2.82
N SER A 5 -11.78 -2.25 1.86
CA SER A 5 -11.53 -2.01 0.42
C SER A 5 -12.03 -0.65 -0.05
N GLU A 6 -12.93 0.00 0.69
CA GLU A 6 -13.45 1.34 0.38
C GLU A 6 -12.55 2.45 0.94
N ARG A 7 -11.45 2.10 1.61
CA ARG A 7 -10.53 3.08 2.19
C ARG A 7 -9.92 3.95 1.09
N ALA A 8 -9.83 5.26 1.35
CA ALA A 8 -9.21 6.25 0.44
C ALA A 8 -7.75 5.92 0.05
N ALA A 9 -7.09 4.97 0.72
CA ALA A 9 -5.79 4.46 0.28
C ALA A 9 -5.87 3.71 -1.07
N TYR A 10 -6.98 3.00 -1.34
CA TYR A 10 -7.16 2.18 -2.53
C TYR A 10 -7.87 2.89 -3.69
N ASN A 11 -8.46 4.08 -3.46
CA ASN A 11 -9.04 4.99 -4.45
C ASN A 11 -9.70 4.27 -5.65
N LEU A 12 -10.73 3.45 -5.39
CA LEU A 12 -11.48 2.84 -6.49
C LEU A 12 -12.33 3.92 -7.17
N PRO A 13 -12.20 4.13 -8.49
CA PRO A 13 -13.16 4.97 -9.21
C PRO A 13 -14.54 4.35 -9.16
N PRO A 14 -15.60 5.16 -9.33
CA PRO A 14 -16.95 4.62 -9.51
C PRO A 14 -16.95 3.61 -10.65
N ILE A 15 -17.66 2.50 -10.45
CA ILE A 15 -17.84 1.48 -11.48
C ILE A 15 -18.94 2.00 -12.41
N ASP A 16 -18.54 2.62 -13.50
CA ASP A 16 -19.44 2.99 -14.59
C ASP A 16 -19.69 1.75 -15.46
N VAL A 17 -20.57 0.87 -14.99
CA VAL A 17 -21.10 -0.19 -15.86
C VAL A 17 -22.02 0.50 -16.89
N PRO A 18 -21.75 0.37 -18.20
CA PRO A 18 -22.70 0.86 -19.19
C PRO A 18 -24.05 0.19 -18.91
N LYS A 19 -25.11 1.00 -18.85
CA LYS A 19 -26.46 0.48 -18.70
C LYS A 19 -26.65 -0.54 -19.81
N PRO A 20 -27.02 -1.79 -19.51
CA PRO A 20 -27.26 -2.78 -20.56
C PRO A 20 -28.29 -2.17 -21.52
N GLU A 21 -27.86 -1.89 -22.75
CA GLU A 21 -28.76 -1.43 -23.79
C GLU A 21 -29.85 -2.48 -23.99
N PRO A 22 -31.11 -2.09 -24.29
CA PRO A 22 -32.19 -3.06 -24.46
C PRO A 22 -31.77 -4.11 -25.47
N LEU A 23 -31.82 -5.35 -24.99
CA LEU A 23 -31.15 -6.51 -25.55
C LEU A 23 -31.38 -6.64 -27.07
N VAL A 24 -30.31 -6.57 -27.85
CA VAL A 24 -30.10 -7.70 -28.78
C VAL A 24 -30.02 -8.90 -27.84
N PRO A 25 -30.94 -9.89 -27.91
CA PRO A 25 -30.86 -11.04 -27.03
C PRO A 25 -29.45 -11.58 -27.20
N SER A 26 -28.63 -11.56 -26.14
CA SER A 26 -27.31 -12.13 -26.24
C SER A 26 -27.55 -13.59 -26.61
N SER A 27 -27.28 -13.92 -27.87
CA SER A 27 -27.63 -15.21 -28.46
C SER A 27 -26.72 -16.33 -27.96
N GLY A 28 -26.07 -16.11 -26.81
CA GLY A 28 -25.09 -16.99 -26.20
C GLY A 28 -25.61 -17.59 -24.89
N PRO A 29 -25.08 -18.75 -24.47
CA PRO A 29 -25.53 -19.48 -23.29
C PRO A 29 -25.15 -18.80 -21.95
N THR A 30 -24.57 -17.60 -21.97
CA THR A 30 -24.00 -16.93 -20.78
C THR A 30 -25.05 -16.58 -19.74
N LEU A 31 -26.23 -16.10 -20.14
CA LEU A 31 -27.34 -15.78 -19.22
C LEU A 31 -27.86 -17.02 -18.48
N PHE A 32 -27.82 -18.18 -19.15
CA PHE A 32 -28.20 -19.45 -18.53
C PHE A 32 -27.14 -19.90 -17.52
N PHE A 33 -25.85 -19.83 -17.87
CA PHE A 33 -24.76 -20.16 -16.95
C PHE A 33 -24.70 -19.24 -15.74
N GLU A 34 -24.95 -17.94 -15.90
CA GLU A 34 -25.01 -16.99 -14.80
C GLU A 34 -26.14 -17.34 -13.82
N LYS A 35 -27.34 -17.61 -14.35
CA LYS A 35 -28.47 -18.07 -13.52
C LYS A 35 -28.19 -19.42 -12.84
N LEU A 36 -27.58 -20.36 -13.56
CA LEU A 36 -27.22 -21.67 -13.01
C LEU A 36 -26.20 -21.50 -11.87
N PHE A 37 -25.16 -20.70 -12.07
CA PHE A 37 -24.15 -20.42 -11.04
C PHE A 37 -24.78 -19.74 -9.82
N TYR A 38 -25.66 -18.75 -10.05
CA TYR A 38 -26.38 -18.06 -8.99
C TYR A 38 -27.18 -19.02 -8.10
N TYR A 39 -27.97 -19.92 -8.70
CA TYR A 39 -28.82 -20.84 -7.94
C TYR A 39 -28.06 -22.03 -7.34
N THR A 40 -27.02 -22.53 -8.02
CA THR A 40 -26.29 -23.73 -7.57
C THR A 40 -25.14 -23.44 -6.63
N VAL A 41 -24.48 -22.28 -6.74
CA VAL A 41 -23.28 -21.92 -5.97
C VAL A 41 -23.51 -20.70 -5.10
N ASP A 42 -23.85 -19.55 -5.69
CA ASP A 42 -23.86 -18.27 -4.97
C ASP A 42 -24.89 -18.23 -3.83
N ARG A 43 -26.13 -18.68 -4.11
CA ARG A 43 -27.21 -18.73 -3.13
C ARG A 43 -26.91 -19.65 -1.93
N PRO A 44 -26.52 -20.93 -2.09
CA PRO A 44 -26.19 -21.77 -0.94
C PRO A 44 -24.96 -21.25 -0.16
N VAL A 45 -23.95 -20.71 -0.84
CA VAL A 45 -22.78 -20.11 -0.17
C VAL A 45 -23.17 -18.88 0.66
N THR A 46 -24.07 -18.03 0.13
CA THR A 46 -24.56 -16.86 0.84
C THR A 46 -25.35 -17.25 2.10
N LEU A 47 -26.24 -18.25 2.00
CA LEU A 47 -26.98 -18.77 3.18
C LEU A 47 -26.05 -19.34 4.25
N TYR A 48 -24.99 -20.04 3.84
CA TYR A 48 -23.99 -20.57 4.75
C TYR A 48 -23.18 -19.44 5.42
N ARG A 49 -22.78 -18.42 4.65
CA ARG A 49 -22.12 -17.22 5.18
C ARG A 49 -23.00 -16.51 6.21
N GLU A 50 -24.29 -16.33 5.93
CA GLU A 50 -25.26 -15.73 6.87
C GLU A 50 -25.42 -16.57 8.15
N TRP A 51 -25.37 -17.90 8.04
CA TRP A 51 -25.38 -18.78 9.20
C TRP A 51 -24.11 -18.60 10.06
N ILE A 52 -22.92 -18.51 9.46
CA ILE A 52 -21.66 -18.22 10.17
C ILE A 52 -21.71 -16.84 10.82
N GLU A 53 -22.16 -15.82 10.09
CA GLU A 53 -22.25 -14.45 10.60
C GLU A 53 -23.18 -14.36 11.82
N ARG A 54 -24.31 -15.08 11.83
CA ARG A 54 -25.19 -15.22 12.99
C ARG A 54 -24.51 -15.86 14.20
N GLN A 55 -23.66 -16.88 13.99
CA GLN A 55 -22.90 -17.47 15.09
C GLN A 55 -21.83 -16.50 15.61
N ARG A 56 -21.16 -15.77 14.72
CA ARG A 56 -20.13 -14.79 15.08
C ARG A 56 -20.71 -13.56 15.77
N SER A 57 -21.90 -13.10 15.37
CA SER A 57 -22.56 -11.95 16.00
C SER A 57 -22.88 -12.21 17.48
N ASN A 58 -23.17 -13.46 17.84
CA ASN A 58 -23.42 -13.86 19.22
C ASN A 58 -22.16 -13.79 20.11
N LYS A 59 -20.95 -13.79 19.51
CA LYS A 59 -19.66 -13.75 20.22
C LYS A 59 -18.69 -12.76 19.54
N LYS A 60 -19.02 -11.46 19.57
CA LYS A 60 -18.19 -10.43 18.95
C LYS A 60 -16.90 -10.19 19.76
N ILE A 61 -15.76 -10.50 19.15
CA ILE A 61 -14.42 -10.23 19.70
C ILE A 61 -13.93 -8.90 19.14
N TYR A 62 -13.43 -8.03 20.02
CA TYR A 62 -12.86 -6.74 19.66
C TYR A 62 -11.33 -6.84 19.63
N TYR A 63 -10.71 -6.20 18.64
CA TYR A 63 -9.26 -6.04 18.55
C TYR A 63 -8.95 -4.59 18.19
N TYR A 64 -7.77 -4.11 18.61
CA TYR A 64 -7.34 -2.74 18.42
C TYR A 64 -6.02 -2.69 17.68
N HIS A 65 -5.80 -1.60 16.94
CA HIS A 65 -4.51 -1.34 16.33
C HIS A 65 -3.54 -0.83 17.39
N ARG A 66 -2.29 -1.31 17.36
CA ARG A 66 -1.27 -0.89 18.32
C ARG A 66 -0.69 0.45 17.89
N GLU A 67 -0.77 1.43 18.78
CA GLU A 67 -0.16 2.75 18.58
C GLU A 67 1.18 2.83 19.32
N PHE A 68 2.23 3.19 18.59
CA PHE A 68 3.55 3.40 19.15
C PHE A 68 3.80 4.91 19.31
N ARG A 69 4.11 5.33 20.54
CA ARG A 69 4.61 6.70 20.78
C ARG A 69 5.95 6.89 20.08
N ARG A 70 6.24 8.12 19.64
CA ARG A 70 7.56 8.47 19.11
C ARG A 70 8.58 8.54 20.24
N VAL A 71 9.79 8.12 19.91
CA VAL A 71 11.01 8.11 20.72
C VAL A 71 12.01 9.07 20.04
N PRO A 72 12.96 9.68 20.78
CA PRO A 72 14.06 10.42 20.18
C PRO A 72 14.78 9.61 19.09
N ASP A 73 15.15 10.28 18.00
CA ASP A 73 15.87 9.67 16.90
C ASP A 73 17.38 9.56 17.21
N ILE A 74 18.10 8.78 16.41
CA ILE A 74 19.53 8.49 16.59
C ILE A 74 20.44 9.74 16.58
N THR A 75 19.94 10.88 16.11
CA THR A 75 20.66 12.16 16.07
C THR A 75 20.75 12.85 17.43
N GLU A 76 19.82 12.56 18.34
CA GLU A 76 19.73 13.18 19.66
C GLU A 76 20.42 12.35 20.74
N CYS A 77 20.65 11.05 20.47
CA CYS A 77 21.32 10.15 21.39
C CYS A 77 22.82 10.45 21.51
N LEU A 78 23.34 10.28 22.73
CA LEU A 78 24.78 10.25 23.00
C LEU A 78 25.40 8.96 22.46
N GLU A 79 26.68 8.98 22.08
CA GLU A 79 27.34 7.84 21.45
C GLU A 79 27.46 6.62 22.37
N ASP A 80 27.57 6.85 23.68
CA ASP A 80 27.70 5.81 24.71
C ASP A 80 26.36 5.36 25.32
N ASP A 81 25.26 6.05 25.00
CA ASP A 81 23.94 5.71 25.54
C ASP A 81 23.26 4.61 24.70
N TYR A 82 23.55 3.37 25.05
CA TYR A 82 23.00 2.19 24.37
C TYR A 82 21.47 2.07 24.51
N LEU A 83 20.85 2.60 25.56
CA LEU A 83 19.40 2.52 25.74
C LEU A 83 18.69 3.44 24.75
N CYS A 84 19.15 4.69 24.63
CA CYS A 84 18.63 5.63 23.63
C CYS A 84 18.82 5.08 22.22
N ILE A 85 20.02 4.58 21.90
CA ILE A 85 20.33 3.99 20.59
C ILE A 85 19.41 2.81 20.28
N TYR A 86 19.17 1.93 21.26
CA TYR A 86 18.29 0.77 21.07
C TYR A 86 16.86 1.19 20.73
N GLU A 87 16.27 2.13 21.47
CA GLU A 87 14.90 2.58 21.21
C GLU A 87 14.79 3.28 19.84
N ALA A 88 15.77 4.11 19.49
CA ALA A 88 15.85 4.80 18.20
C ALA A 88 15.99 3.80 17.03
N GLU A 89 16.82 2.75 17.17
CA GLU A 89 16.94 1.70 16.17
C GLU A 89 15.63 0.91 16.00
N MET A 90 14.93 0.64 17.10
CA MET A 90 13.64 -0.07 17.05
C MET A 90 12.55 0.80 16.41
N GLN A 91 12.58 2.12 16.61
CA GLN A 91 11.73 3.07 15.88
C GLN A 91 12.02 3.02 14.38
N TRP A 92 13.29 3.15 14.00
CA TRP A 92 13.69 3.11 12.59
C TRP A 92 13.31 1.78 11.90
N LYS A 93 13.45 0.64 12.57
CA LYS A 93 13.02 -0.67 12.03
C LYS A 93 11.52 -0.75 11.79
N ARG A 94 10.71 -0.16 12.68
CA ARG A 94 9.25 -0.09 12.50
C ARG A 94 8.91 0.80 11.31
N ASP A 95 9.51 1.98 11.22
CA ASP A 95 9.26 2.92 10.13
C ASP A 95 9.71 2.33 8.78
N LEU A 96 10.83 1.60 8.73
CA LEU A 96 11.26 0.83 7.55
C LEU A 96 10.18 -0.16 7.09
N HIS A 97 9.59 -0.91 8.01
CA HIS A 97 8.55 -1.88 7.67
C HIS A 97 7.26 -1.19 7.21
N VAL A 98 6.89 -0.07 7.83
CA VAL A 98 5.76 0.76 7.38
C VAL A 98 5.99 1.29 5.97
N ASP A 99 7.19 1.78 5.66
CA ASP A 99 7.54 2.27 4.33
C ASP A 99 7.53 1.16 3.26
N GLN A 100 7.93 -0.07 3.62
CA GLN A 100 7.80 -1.23 2.73
C GLN A 100 6.33 -1.51 2.36
N GLU A 101 5.43 -1.47 3.34
CA GLU A 101 3.99 -1.63 3.08
C GLU A 101 3.41 -0.44 2.30
N ILE A 102 3.91 0.79 2.49
CA ILE A 102 3.53 1.95 1.66
C ILE A 102 3.88 1.69 0.19
N VAL A 103 5.12 1.28 -0.12
CA VAL A 103 5.52 0.98 -1.51
C VAL A 103 4.66 -0.14 -2.09
N LYS A 104 4.32 -1.15 -1.29
CA LYS A 104 3.47 -2.27 -1.70
C LYS A 104 2.04 -1.81 -2.03
N ILE A 105 1.42 -0.96 -1.21
CA ILE A 105 0.09 -0.41 -1.46
C ILE A 105 0.07 0.40 -2.77
N ILE A 106 1.08 1.25 -3.01
CA ILE A 106 1.15 2.03 -4.26
C ILE A 106 1.36 1.12 -5.48
N ARG A 107 2.13 0.03 -5.32
CA ARG A 107 2.29 -0.99 -6.38
C ARG A 107 0.98 -1.72 -6.67
N GLU A 108 0.23 -2.12 -5.64
CA GLU A 108 -1.08 -2.75 -5.78
C GLU A 108 -2.07 -1.83 -6.50
N ARG A 109 -2.07 -0.54 -6.15
CA ARG A 109 -2.88 0.48 -6.81
C ARG A 109 -2.56 0.60 -8.30
N LEU A 110 -1.28 0.67 -8.65
CA LEU A 110 -0.84 0.70 -10.06
C LEU A 110 -1.24 -0.58 -10.81
N GLY A 111 -1.11 -1.75 -10.15
CA GLY A 111 -1.57 -3.03 -10.68
C GLY A 111 -3.07 -3.05 -10.94
N ALA A 112 -3.87 -2.58 -9.98
CA ALA A 112 -5.33 -2.48 -10.10
C ALA A 112 -5.74 -1.54 -11.24
N CYS A 113 -5.06 -0.39 -11.38
CA CYS A 113 -5.32 0.55 -12.47
C CYS A 113 -5.05 -0.08 -13.83
N LYS A 114 -3.92 -0.77 -13.98
CA LYS A 114 -3.55 -1.48 -15.22
C LYS A 114 -4.56 -2.57 -15.60
N VAL A 115 -5.04 -3.35 -14.63
CA VAL A 115 -6.05 -4.39 -14.85
C VAL A 115 -7.39 -3.79 -15.27
N ARG A 116 -7.80 -2.67 -14.66
CA ARG A 116 -9.07 -2.00 -14.96
C ARG A 116 -9.10 -1.35 -16.34
N GLU A 117 -8.01 -0.71 -16.75
CA GLU A 117 -7.96 0.05 -18.00
C GLU A 117 -7.59 -0.79 -19.23
N GLY A 118 -6.98 -1.96 -19.01
CA GLY A 118 -6.65 -2.90 -20.07
C GLY A 118 -5.73 -2.28 -21.14
N VAL A 119 -6.25 -2.12 -22.36
CA VAL A 119 -5.49 -1.61 -23.51
C VAL A 119 -5.10 -0.14 -23.33
N ASN A 120 -5.95 0.66 -22.70
CA ASN A 120 -5.74 2.11 -22.54
C ASN A 120 -4.96 2.46 -21.26
N ALA A 121 -4.33 1.47 -20.63
CA ALA A 121 -3.63 1.65 -19.36
C ALA A 121 -2.43 2.61 -19.45
N ALA A 122 -1.85 2.84 -20.63
CA ALA A 122 -0.71 3.72 -20.79
C ALA A 122 -1.05 5.20 -20.53
N GLU A 123 -2.25 5.64 -20.93
CA GLU A 123 -2.67 7.03 -20.82
C GLU A 123 -3.39 7.30 -19.51
N ASN A 124 -4.33 6.43 -19.13
CA ASN A 124 -5.20 6.67 -17.99
C ASN A 124 -4.48 6.44 -16.62
N CYS A 125 -3.53 5.49 -16.55
CA CYS A 125 -2.74 5.18 -15.34
C CYS A 125 -1.54 6.14 -15.10
N ALA A 126 -1.38 7.20 -15.91
CA ALA A 126 -0.19 8.06 -15.84
C ALA A 126 0.06 8.65 -14.44
N LYS A 127 -0.99 9.03 -13.72
CA LYS A 127 -0.91 9.60 -12.36
C LYS A 127 -0.38 8.60 -11.33
N ASP A 128 -0.92 7.38 -11.34
CA ASP A 128 -0.51 6.34 -10.40
C ASP A 128 0.92 5.85 -10.71
N LEU A 129 1.31 5.86 -11.99
CA LEU A 129 2.68 5.59 -12.42
C LEU A 129 3.68 6.66 -11.95
N GLN A 130 3.33 7.94 -12.04
CA GLN A 130 4.15 9.03 -11.49
C GLN A 130 4.29 8.89 -9.97
N LEU A 131 3.18 8.68 -9.26
CA LEU A 131 3.19 8.46 -7.82
C LEU A 131 4.09 7.28 -7.42
N PHE A 132 4.03 6.16 -8.16
CA PHE A 132 4.90 5.02 -7.93
C PHE A 132 6.38 5.37 -8.14
N LYS A 133 6.72 6.13 -9.19
CA LYS A 133 8.10 6.58 -9.44
C LYS A 133 8.63 7.44 -8.30
N ASP A 134 7.83 8.39 -7.82
CA ASP A 134 8.22 9.30 -6.75
C ASP A 134 8.43 8.55 -5.43
N VAL A 135 7.49 7.68 -5.07
CA VAL A 135 7.58 6.86 -3.85
C VAL A 135 8.74 5.86 -3.94
N ALA A 136 8.92 5.20 -5.08
CA ALA A 136 10.04 4.28 -5.28
C ALA A 136 11.40 4.98 -5.23
N LYS A 137 11.49 6.20 -5.78
CA LYS A 137 12.69 7.03 -5.70
C LYS A 137 12.97 7.42 -4.25
N ALA A 138 11.98 7.94 -3.52
CA ALA A 138 12.14 8.31 -2.12
C ALA A 138 12.55 7.11 -1.22
N TYR A 139 11.97 5.94 -1.46
CA TYR A 139 12.31 4.71 -0.75
C TYR A 139 13.76 4.27 -1.03
N ARG A 140 14.19 4.28 -2.30
CA ARG A 140 15.58 3.98 -2.67
C ARG A 140 16.54 4.99 -2.07
N ASP A 141 16.26 6.28 -2.20
CA ASP A 141 17.11 7.33 -1.65
C ASP A 141 17.33 7.14 -0.13
N ARG A 142 16.30 6.68 0.60
CA ARG A 142 16.37 6.43 2.04
C ARG A 142 17.06 5.11 2.40
N TYR A 143 16.69 4.00 1.75
CA TYR A 143 17.03 2.65 2.22
C TYR A 143 17.95 1.84 1.32
N ASP A 144 18.25 2.31 0.11
CA ASP A 144 19.13 1.58 -0.81
C ASP A 144 20.56 1.51 -0.26
N ASP A 145 21.30 0.45 -0.62
CA ASP A 145 22.71 0.21 -0.23
C ASP A 145 23.02 0.17 1.29
N LEU A 146 22.03 -0.01 2.16
CA LEU A 146 22.26 -0.18 3.61
C LEU A 146 22.93 -1.53 3.96
N GLY A 147 22.90 -2.49 3.04
CA GLY A 147 23.35 -3.87 3.22
C GLY A 147 22.39 -4.72 4.07
N GLY A 148 22.73 -6.00 4.27
CA GLY A 148 21.88 -6.93 5.02
C GLY A 148 21.66 -6.56 6.49
N PHE A 149 22.63 -5.87 7.11
CA PHE A 149 22.54 -5.34 8.48
C PHE A 149 22.26 -3.84 8.48
N GLY A 150 21.15 -3.44 7.84
CA GLY A 150 20.70 -2.05 7.83
C GLY A 150 20.40 -1.54 9.25
N SER A 151 20.90 -0.35 9.58
CA SER A 151 20.68 0.29 10.88
C SER A 151 20.40 1.79 10.73
N ALA A 152 19.80 2.39 11.76
CA ALA A 152 19.55 3.82 11.81
C ALA A 152 20.83 4.64 11.64
N ARG A 153 21.95 4.17 12.22
CA ARG A 153 23.28 4.83 12.10
C ARG A 153 23.76 4.87 10.65
N ARG A 154 23.62 3.76 9.90
CA ARG A 154 23.98 3.72 8.47
C ARG A 154 23.09 4.63 7.63
N CYS A 155 21.78 4.64 7.92
CA CYS A 155 20.83 5.55 7.28
C CYS A 155 21.23 7.02 7.50
N LEU A 156 21.62 7.39 8.72
CA LEU A 156 22.09 8.73 9.04
C LEU A 156 23.38 9.08 8.28
N MET A 157 24.35 8.17 8.19
CA MET A 157 25.58 8.43 7.43
C MET A 157 25.28 8.63 5.94
N LYS A 158 24.42 7.80 5.34
CA LYS A 158 23.96 7.97 3.96
C LYS A 158 23.30 9.34 3.75
N GLN A 159 22.43 9.76 4.67
CA GLN A 159 21.80 11.07 4.62
C GLN A 159 22.81 12.21 4.70
N LYS A 160 23.83 12.10 5.57
CA LYS A 160 24.92 13.08 5.64
C LYS A 160 25.71 13.16 4.32
N HIS A 161 26.05 12.02 3.71
CA HIS A 161 26.72 12.00 2.40
C HIS A 161 25.88 12.70 1.32
N ARG A 162 24.56 12.46 1.30
CA ARG A 162 23.65 13.13 0.37
C ARG A 162 23.61 14.65 0.59
N MET A 163 23.48 15.10 1.83
CA MET A 163 23.46 16.54 2.16
C MET A 163 24.78 17.24 1.80
N ILE A 164 25.93 16.58 1.98
CA ILE A 164 27.23 17.12 1.57
C ILE A 164 27.30 17.24 0.03
N ALA A 165 26.85 16.22 -0.70
CA ALA A 165 26.82 16.24 -2.15
C ALA A 165 25.89 17.33 -2.70
N GLU A 166 24.68 17.47 -2.13
CA GLU A 166 23.73 18.53 -2.48
C GLU A 166 24.31 19.93 -2.22
N ARG A 167 24.96 20.14 -1.07
CA ARG A 167 25.63 21.40 -0.75
C ARG A 167 26.75 21.72 -1.75
N LYS A 168 27.53 20.72 -2.15
CA LYS A 168 28.60 20.89 -3.15
C LYS A 168 28.03 21.28 -4.51
N ALA A 169 27.02 20.56 -4.98
CA ALA A 169 26.35 20.85 -6.26
C ALA A 169 25.72 22.25 -6.27
N GLN A 170 25.13 22.68 -5.15
CA GLN A 170 24.58 24.03 -5.01
C GLN A 170 25.66 25.11 -5.01
N ALA A 171 26.84 24.85 -4.43
CA ALA A 171 27.95 25.78 -4.47
C ALA A 171 28.51 25.93 -5.88
N GLU A 172 28.66 24.82 -6.62
CA GLU A 172 29.10 24.81 -8.02
C GLU A 172 28.08 25.46 -8.96
N ALA A 173 26.78 25.34 -8.70
CA ALA A 173 25.74 26.01 -9.49
C ALA A 173 25.59 27.52 -9.21
N LYS A 174 26.17 28.01 -8.10
CA LYS A 174 26.17 29.43 -7.72
C LYS A 174 27.48 30.15 -8.08
N ALA A 175 28.55 29.39 -8.33
CA ALA A 175 29.83 29.89 -8.82
C ALA A 175 29.80 30.09 -10.34
#